data_AF-A0A0U4AMS0-F1
#
_entry.id   AF-A0A0U4AMS0-F1
#
_cell.length_a   1.000
_cell.length_b   1.000
_cell.length_c   1.000
_cell.angle_alpha   90.00
_cell.angle_beta   90.00
_cell.angle_gamma   90.00
#
_symmetry.space_group_name_H-M   'P 1'
#
loop_
_entity.id
_entity.type
_entity.pdbx_description
1 polymer ?
#
loop_
_entity_poly.entity_id
_entity_poly.type
_entity_poly.pdbx_seq_one_letter_code
_entity_poly.pdbx_strand_id
1 'polypeptide(L)'
;MVSGWVLDRDTQQPLAGALIICEKDTLCQTRTAANGSFHLAVPKHLSASKLIAVLPGRPQVQQNEEDWLMPYIPHYFTAGNNVTVLLRRPRMILGETKLEAGETRTPAILGYLMRQGAVPPPFPKIIDIEFQAPKTKP
;
A
#
# COMPACT_ATOMS: atom_id res chain seq x y z
N MET A 1 -1.18 -16.76 -4.37
CA MET A 1 -0.23 -15.69 -4.02
C MET A 1 -0.32 -14.65 -5.13
N VAL A 2 -0.15 -13.37 -4.81
CA VAL A 2 -0.13 -12.27 -5.78
C VAL A 2 1.22 -11.59 -5.67
N SER A 3 1.86 -11.31 -6.80
CA SER A 3 3.14 -10.60 -6.86
C SER A 3 3.13 -9.58 -7.99
N GLY A 4 3.91 -8.52 -7.84
CA GLY A 4 3.95 -7.48 -8.85
C GLY A 4 4.78 -6.26 -8.48
N TRP A 5 4.60 -5.21 -9.27
CA TRP A 5 5.23 -3.90 -9.10
C TRP A 5 4.20 -2.78 -9.17
N VAL A 6 4.45 -1.72 -8.41
CA VAL A 6 3.72 -0.46 -8.53
C VAL A 6 4.68 0.61 -9.02
N LEU A 7 4.33 1.23 -10.15
CA LEU A 7 5.13 2.25 -10.79
C LEU A 7 4.33 3.54 -10.95
N ASP A 8 5.04 4.65 -11.02
CA ASP A 8 4.50 5.91 -11.50
C ASP A 8 4.21 5.79 -13.00
N ARG A 9 3.01 6.15 -13.41
CA ARG A 9 2.58 5.98 -14.80
C ARG A 9 3.42 6.79 -15.79
N ASP A 10 3.76 8.03 -15.44
CA ASP A 10 4.37 8.98 -16.36
C ASP A 10 5.89 8.76 -16.44
N THR A 11 6.52 8.50 -15.31
CA THR A 11 7.98 8.36 -15.20
C THR A 11 8.46 6.90 -15.22
N GLN A 12 7.55 5.94 -15.09
CA GLN A 12 7.84 4.50 -14.93
C GLN A 12 8.74 4.19 -13.71
N GLN A 13 8.91 5.14 -12.79
CA GLN A 13 9.72 4.94 -11.60
C GLN A 13 8.98 4.08 -10.57
N PRO A 14 9.69 3.21 -9.83
CA PRO A 14 9.09 2.39 -8.81
C PRO A 14 8.56 3.22 -7.63
N LEU A 15 7.37 2.88 -7.15
CA LEU A 15 6.73 3.54 -6.03
C LEU A 15 6.88 2.73 -4.75
N ALA A 16 7.75 3.20 -3.87
CA ALA A 16 7.97 2.62 -2.55
C ALA A 16 6.85 2.99 -1.56
N GLY A 17 6.46 2.04 -0.69
CA GLY A 17 5.48 2.27 0.37
C GLY A 17 4.02 2.35 -0.10
N ALA A 18 3.74 2.09 -1.38
CA ALA A 18 2.39 1.96 -1.90
C ALA A 18 1.66 0.80 -1.20
N LEU A 19 0.45 1.06 -0.75
CA LEU A 19 -0.42 0.09 -0.11
C LEU A 19 -1.18 -0.71 -1.17
N ILE A 20 -1.14 -2.03 -1.04
CA ILE A 20 -1.98 -2.96 -1.79
C ILE A 20 -2.99 -3.55 -0.81
N ILE A 21 -4.28 -3.44 -1.11
CA ILE A 21 -5.36 -3.83 -0.19
C ILE A 21 -6.47 -4.57 -0.93
N CYS A 22 -7.04 -5.60 -0.30
CA CYS A 22 -8.24 -6.26 -0.80
C CYS A 22 -9.48 -5.40 -0.57
N GLU A 23 -10.30 -5.23 -1.61
CA GLU A 23 -11.54 -4.45 -1.50
C GLU A 23 -12.53 -5.01 -0.48
N LYS A 24 -12.64 -6.35 -0.41
CA LYS A 24 -13.60 -7.04 0.48
C LYS A 24 -13.13 -7.17 1.93
N ASP A 25 -11.82 -7.03 2.18
CA ASP A 25 -11.23 -7.15 3.53
C ASP A 25 -9.95 -6.30 3.61
N THR A 26 -10.05 -5.20 4.35
CA THR A 26 -8.96 -4.24 4.51
C THR A 26 -7.80 -4.75 5.36
N LEU A 27 -7.99 -5.86 6.11
CA LEU A 27 -6.91 -6.51 6.85
C LEU A 27 -5.99 -7.32 5.92
N CYS A 28 -6.49 -7.73 4.75
CA CYS A 28 -5.69 -8.38 3.73
C CYS A 28 -4.96 -7.33 2.88
N GLN A 29 -3.77 -6.94 3.34
CA GLN A 29 -2.97 -5.88 2.72
C GLN A 29 -1.46 -6.12 2.79
N THR A 30 -0.71 -5.42 1.95
CA THR A 30 0.75 -5.38 1.95
C THR A 30 1.25 -4.01 1.48
N ARG A 31 2.55 -3.73 1.62
CA ARG A 31 3.18 -2.51 1.11
C ARG A 31 4.32 -2.84 0.15
N THR A 32 4.52 -1.97 -0.84
CA THR A 32 5.63 -2.11 -1.78
C THR A 32 6.97 -1.80 -1.11
N ALA A 33 8.00 -2.56 -1.48
CA ALA A 33 9.38 -2.33 -1.10
C ALA A 33 9.97 -1.10 -1.81
N ALA A 34 11.22 -0.74 -1.47
CA ALA A 34 11.92 0.40 -2.07
C ALA A 34 12.03 0.36 -3.60
N ASN A 35 12.08 -0.86 -4.17
CA ASN A 35 12.09 -1.10 -5.62
C ASN A 35 10.68 -1.17 -6.24
N GLY A 36 9.63 -0.82 -5.51
CA GLY A 36 8.24 -0.83 -5.97
C GLY A 36 7.58 -2.22 -6.04
N SER A 37 8.30 -3.30 -5.70
CA SER A 37 7.75 -4.66 -5.73
C SER A 37 6.88 -4.98 -4.52
N PHE A 38 5.91 -5.88 -4.67
CA PHE A 38 5.09 -6.39 -3.59
C PHE A 38 4.78 -7.88 -3.72
N HIS A 39 4.51 -8.49 -2.57
CA HIS A 39 3.98 -9.85 -2.46
C HIS A 39 2.82 -9.86 -1.46
N LEU A 40 1.69 -10.45 -1.85
CA LEU A 40 0.50 -10.57 -1.02
C LEU A 40 -0.05 -12.01 -1.05
N ALA A 41 -0.19 -12.61 0.13
CA ALA A 41 -0.91 -13.86 0.30
C ALA A 41 -2.40 -13.57 0.42
N VAL A 42 -3.15 -13.76 -0.68
CA VAL A 42 -4.61 -13.59 -0.69
C VAL A 42 -5.26 -14.91 -0.24
N PRO A 43 -6.06 -14.91 0.84
CA PRO A 43 -6.84 -16.07 1.27
C PRO A 43 -7.77 -16.59 0.17
N LYS A 44 -8.02 -17.90 0.12
CA LYS A 44 -8.88 -18.51 -0.93
C LYS A 44 -10.28 -17.89 -1.01
N HIS A 45 -10.87 -17.51 0.12
CA HIS A 45 -12.19 -16.88 0.15
C HIS A 45 -12.21 -15.46 -0.46
N LEU A 46 -11.03 -14.82 -0.63
CA LEU A 46 -10.85 -13.52 -1.26
C LEU A 46 -10.25 -13.61 -2.67
N SER A 47 -10.08 -14.81 -3.25
CA SER A 47 -9.39 -14.98 -4.54
C SER A 47 -10.09 -14.28 -5.71
N ALA A 48 -11.42 -14.06 -5.61
CA ALA A 48 -12.21 -13.31 -6.58
C ALA A 48 -12.36 -11.82 -6.22
N SER A 49 -11.73 -11.34 -5.13
CA SER A 49 -11.75 -9.93 -4.75
C SER A 49 -10.88 -9.12 -5.71
N LYS A 50 -11.32 -7.91 -6.04
CA LYS A 50 -10.43 -6.91 -6.63
C LYS A 50 -9.42 -6.46 -5.58
N LEU A 51 -8.23 -6.11 -6.05
CA LEU A 51 -7.18 -5.47 -5.27
C LEU A 51 -7.12 -4.01 -5.65
N ILE A 52 -6.67 -3.17 -4.72
CA ILE A 52 -6.50 -1.74 -4.93
C ILE A 52 -5.08 -1.38 -4.56
N ALA A 53 -4.40 -0.67 -5.46
CA ALA A 53 -3.11 -0.05 -5.19
C ALA A 53 -3.32 1.44 -4.91
N VAL A 54 -2.67 1.95 -3.87
CA VAL A 54 -2.70 3.37 -3.52
C VAL A 54 -1.40 3.80 -2.86
N LEU A 55 -0.91 4.99 -3.16
CA LEU A 55 0.20 5.58 -2.43
C LEU A 55 -0.36 6.56 -1.38
N PRO A 56 -0.35 6.21 -0.07
CA PRO A 56 -0.71 7.18 0.96
C PRO A 56 0.20 8.40 0.84
N GLY A 57 -0.37 9.61 0.87
CA GLY A 57 0.41 10.84 0.93
C GLY A 57 1.37 10.80 2.12
N ARG A 58 2.56 11.38 1.97
CA ARG A 58 3.49 11.48 3.11
C ARG A 58 2.81 12.26 4.24
N PRO A 59 2.92 11.83 5.51
CA PRO A 59 2.54 12.67 6.63
C PRO A 59 3.35 13.96 6.54
N GLN A 60 2.67 15.10 6.66
CA GLN A 60 3.24 16.44 6.50
C GLN A 60 4.49 16.63 7.37
N VAL A 61 5.67 16.45 6.79
CA VAL A 61 6.93 16.90 7.37
C VAL A 61 7.50 17.92 6.39
N GLN A 62 7.30 19.19 6.76
CA GLN A 62 7.93 20.40 6.22
C GLN A 62 7.93 20.50 4.68
N GLN A 63 6.80 20.97 4.14
CA GLN A 63 6.75 21.57 2.80
C GLN A 63 7.44 22.94 2.85
N ASN A 64 8.74 22.97 2.57
CA ASN A 64 9.33 24.12 1.91
C ASN A 64 9.51 23.75 0.44
N GLU A 65 8.99 24.63 -0.40
CA GLU A 65 9.20 24.74 -1.85
C GLU A 65 8.48 23.72 -2.75
N GLU A 66 7.50 24.29 -3.48
CA GLU A 66 7.30 24.09 -4.93
C GLU A 66 7.15 22.65 -5.42
N ASP A 67 6.00 22.06 -5.12
CA ASP A 67 5.23 21.32 -6.12
C ASP A 67 3.90 20.92 -5.49
N TRP A 68 2.81 21.59 -5.86
CA TRP A 68 1.45 21.21 -5.48
C TRP A 68 1.03 19.94 -6.24
N LEU A 69 1.76 18.85 -6.04
CA LEU A 69 1.50 17.56 -6.64
C LEU A 69 0.28 16.95 -5.97
N MET A 70 -0.78 16.80 -6.76
CA MET A 70 -1.96 16.05 -6.35
C MET A 70 -1.58 14.61 -5.98
N PRO A 71 -2.25 14.01 -4.98
CA PRO A 71 -2.00 12.62 -4.61
C PRO A 71 -2.28 11.68 -5.79
N TYR A 72 -1.63 10.52 -5.77
CA TYR A 72 -1.91 9.46 -6.74
C TYR A 72 -3.37 9.01 -6.67
N ILE A 73 -3.96 8.76 -7.83
CA ILE A 73 -5.31 8.20 -7.92
C ILE A 73 -5.22 6.70 -7.64
N PRO A 74 -5.99 6.16 -6.68
CA PRO A 74 -6.05 4.73 -6.42
C PRO A 74 -6.48 3.94 -7.67
N HIS A 75 -5.94 2.73 -7.82
CA HIS A 75 -6.17 1.90 -9.00
C HIS A 75 -6.54 0.46 -8.64
N TYR A 76 -7.66 -0.02 -9.17
CA TYR A 76 -8.10 -1.41 -9.11
C TYR A 76 -7.28 -2.30 -10.03
N PHE A 77 -6.96 -3.49 -9.57
CA PHE A 77 -6.34 -4.51 -10.40
C PHE A 77 -6.76 -5.91 -9.96
N THR A 78 -6.57 -6.88 -10.85
CA THR A 78 -6.87 -8.29 -10.58
C THR A 78 -5.67 -8.98 -9.95
N ALA A 79 -5.95 -9.90 -9.03
CA ALA A 79 -4.94 -10.79 -8.48
C ALA A 79 -4.27 -11.62 -9.59
N GLY A 80 -2.94 -11.70 -9.55
CA GLY A 80 -2.14 -12.45 -10.52
C GLY A 80 -0.67 -12.54 -10.11
N ASN A 81 0.12 -13.25 -10.90
CA ASN A 81 1.57 -13.29 -10.76
C ASN A 81 2.20 -12.25 -11.69
N ASN A 82 3.21 -11.52 -11.22
CA ASN A 82 3.96 -10.52 -11.99
C ASN A 82 3.06 -9.40 -12.56
N VAL A 83 2.13 -8.89 -11.74
CA VAL A 83 1.24 -7.79 -12.14
C VAL A 83 1.98 -6.46 -12.09
N THR A 84 1.80 -5.62 -13.11
CA THR A 84 2.28 -4.22 -13.08
C THR A 84 1.09 -3.29 -12.88
N VAL A 85 1.15 -2.46 -11.84
CA VAL A 85 0.13 -1.45 -11.55
C VAL A 85 0.74 -0.06 -11.75
N LEU A 86 0.10 0.75 -12.59
CA LEU A 86 0.55 2.11 -12.89
C LEU A 86 -0.33 3.11 -12.14
N LEU A 87 0.23 3.80 -11.16
CA LEU A 87 -0.47 4.87 -10.46
C LEU A 87 -0.24 6.20 -11.18
N ARG A 88 -1.32 6.93 -11.42
CA ARG A 88 -1.28 8.23 -12.08
C ARG A 88 -1.41 9.36 -11.05
N ARG A 89 -0.57 10.39 -11.19
CA ARG A 89 -0.81 11.68 -10.54
C ARG A 89 -1.66 12.53 -11.49
N PRO A 90 -2.79 13.09 -11.04
CA PRO A 90 -3.52 14.00 -11.88
C PRO A 90 -2.75 15.29 -12.05
N ARG A 91 -2.75 15.82 -13.28
CA ARG A 91 -2.30 17.19 -13.53
C ARG A 91 -3.30 18.15 -12.92
N MET A 92 -2.81 19.20 -12.26
CA MET A 92 -3.65 20.26 -11.74
C MET A 92 -4.28 20.99 -12.93
N ILE A 93 -5.54 20.70 -13.20
CA ILE A 93 -6.38 21.35 -14.21
C ILE A 93 -7.59 21.89 -13.44
N LEU A 94 -8.02 23.12 -13.74
CA LEU A 94 -9.29 23.63 -13.21
C LEU A 94 -10.44 22.70 -13.65
N GLY A 95 -11.00 21.94 -12.70
CA GLY A 95 -12.09 20.99 -12.93
C GLY A 95 -11.93 19.68 -12.19
N GLU A 96 -12.90 18.79 -12.33
CA GLU A 96 -12.79 17.43 -11.77
C GLU A 96 -11.84 16.56 -12.59
N THR A 97 -10.90 15.90 -11.91
CA THR A 97 -10.07 14.87 -12.55
C THR A 97 -10.97 13.72 -13.04
N LYS A 98 -11.06 13.56 -14.37
CA LYS A 98 -11.70 12.41 -14.98
C LYS A 98 -10.91 11.14 -14.65
N LEU A 99 -11.61 10.14 -14.13
CA LEU A 99 -11.04 8.82 -13.87
C LEU A 99 -10.91 8.04 -15.17
N GLU A 100 -9.82 7.31 -15.30
CA GLU A 100 -9.58 6.33 -16.35
C GLU A 100 -9.99 4.92 -15.91
N ALA A 101 -9.96 3.97 -16.83
CA ALA A 101 -10.36 2.59 -16.56
C ALA A 101 -9.50 1.98 -15.43
N GLY A 102 -10.16 1.43 -14.41
CA GLY A 102 -9.49 0.87 -13.24
C GLY A 102 -9.18 1.89 -12.15
N GLU A 103 -9.20 3.19 -12.43
CA GLU A 103 -9.02 4.22 -11.40
C GLU A 103 -10.28 4.38 -10.53
N THR A 104 -10.10 4.79 -9.28
CA THR A 104 -11.20 4.91 -8.31
C THR A 104 -10.98 6.01 -7.29
N ARG A 105 -12.08 6.62 -6.83
CA ARG A 105 -12.11 7.57 -5.70
C ARG A 105 -12.62 6.91 -4.41
N THR A 106 -12.46 5.59 -4.27
CA THR A 106 -13.20 4.76 -3.28
C THR A 106 -13.22 5.37 -1.87
N PRO A 107 -14.40 5.69 -1.31
CA PRO A 107 -14.54 6.30 0.02
C PRO A 107 -14.00 5.43 1.16
N ALA A 108 -14.08 4.10 1.03
CA ALA A 108 -13.59 3.15 2.02
C ALA A 108 -12.07 3.25 2.23
N ILE A 109 -11.33 3.50 1.15
CA ILE A 109 -9.88 3.72 1.20
C ILE A 109 -9.56 5.12 1.67
N LEU A 110 -10.32 6.15 1.25
CA LEU A 110 -10.15 7.51 1.77
C LEU A 110 -10.30 7.55 3.30
N GLY A 111 -11.31 6.87 3.86
CA GLY A 111 -11.48 6.75 5.31
C GLY A 111 -10.30 6.03 5.98
N TYR A 112 -9.76 4.98 5.37
CA TYR A 112 -8.58 4.25 5.86
C TYR A 112 -7.31 5.11 5.80
N LEU A 113 -7.04 5.78 4.68
CA LEU A 113 -5.88 6.64 4.47
C LEU A 113 -5.91 7.88 5.38
N MET A 114 -7.08 8.49 5.58
CA MET A 114 -7.25 9.66 6.43
C MET A 114 -7.19 9.30 7.93
N ARG A 115 -7.53 8.07 8.30
CA ARG A 115 -7.44 7.58 9.70
C ARG A 115 -6.12 6.91 10.05
N GLN A 116 -5.38 6.38 9.07
CA GLN A 116 -4.15 5.63 9.30
C GLN A 116 -2.97 6.20 8.50
N GLY A 117 -2.39 7.26 9.06
CA GLY A 117 -0.93 7.39 9.16
C GLY A 117 -0.32 6.43 10.21
N ALA A 118 -0.99 5.31 10.53
CA ALA A 118 -0.51 4.33 11.48
C ALA A 118 0.39 3.34 10.75
N VAL A 119 1.69 3.44 11.05
CA VAL A 119 2.69 2.43 10.78
C VAL A 119 2.09 1.04 11.10
N PRO A 120 2.18 0.03 10.21
CA PRO A 120 1.77 -1.32 10.58
C PRO A 120 2.48 -1.69 11.90
N PRO A 121 1.82 -2.34 12.86
CA PRO A 121 2.47 -2.67 14.12
C PRO A 121 3.79 -3.40 13.80
N PRO A 122 4.92 -3.01 14.42
CA PRO A 122 6.19 -3.68 14.17
C PRO A 122 6.00 -5.17 14.40
N PHE A 123 6.64 -6.00 13.56
CA PHE A 123 6.67 -7.44 13.79
C PHE A 123 7.09 -7.69 15.25
N PRO A 124 6.39 -8.58 15.99
CA PRO A 124 6.79 -8.89 17.35
C PRO A 124 8.24 -9.37 17.30
N LYS A 125 9.12 -8.68 18.03
CA LYS A 125 10.48 -9.18 18.25
C LYS A 125 10.33 -10.50 18.98
N ILE A 126 10.79 -11.59 18.37
CA ILE A 126 11.02 -12.85 19.08
C ILE A 126 12.10 -12.52 20.09
N ILE A 127 11.72 -12.38 21.36
CA ILE A 127 12.68 -12.29 22.45
C ILE A 127 13.09 -13.72 22.70
N ASP A 128 14.33 -14.06 22.36
CA ASP A 128 14.94 -15.31 22.80
C ASP A 128 14.97 -15.28 24.33
N ILE A 129 14.03 -15.99 24.96
CA ILE A 129 14.05 -16.16 26.41
C ILE A 129 15.12 -17.20 26.69
N GLU A 130 16.30 -16.74 27.10
CA GLU A 130 17.36 -17.61 27.57
C GLU A 130 16.89 -18.29 28.87
N PHE A 131 16.62 -19.59 28.79
CA PHE A 131 16.18 -20.38 29.94
C PHE A 131 17.31 -20.49 30.96
N GLN A 132 17.17 -19.82 32.12
CA GLN A 132 18.02 -20.08 33.28
C GLN A 132 17.44 -21.23 34.10
N ALA A 133 18.17 -22.35 34.15
CA ALA A 133 17.84 -23.48 35.00
C ALA A 133 17.87 -23.07 36.50
N PRO A 134 16.92 -23.55 37.32
CA PRO A 134 16.89 -23.22 38.74
C PRO A 134 18.12 -23.80 39.46
N LYS A 135 18.77 -22.98 40.28
CA LYS A 135 19.87 -23.43 41.14
C LYS A 135 19.30 -24.36 42.21
N THR A 136 19.64 -25.65 42.11
CA THR A 136 19.49 -26.59 43.21
C THR A 136 20.43 -26.17 44.33
N LYS A 137 19.87 -25.91 45.51
CA LYS A 137 20.66 -25.65 46.73
C LYS A 137 20.88 -26.99 47.46
N PRO A 138 22.10 -27.26 47.96
CA PRO A 138 22.42 -28.49 48.69
C PRO A 138 21.68 -28.60 50.03
#